data_AF-A0A3M1ELC9-F1
#
_entry.id   AF-A0A3M1ELC9-F1
#
_cell.length_a   1.000
_cell.length_b   1.000
_cell.length_c   1.000
_cell.angle_alpha   90.00
_cell.angle_beta   90.00
_cell.angle_gamma   90.00
#
_symmetry.space_group_name_H-M   'P 1'
#
loop_
_entity.id
_entity.type
_entity.pdbx_description
1 polymer ?
#
loop_
_entity_poly.entity_id
_entity_poly.type
_entity_poly.pdbx_seq_one_letter_code
_entity_poly.pdbx_strand_id
1 'polypeptide(L)'
;MSNIASPRRNRFRLAILLLLPALLLPLLRTPANVVAAPPRQEPPRTPSVTRGAALWLENCAPCHGTTGAGDGPTAASLQFPPADFTDVEAARARTLTGMFTTIKEGRMDRFMPPWGARLS
;
A
#
# COMPACT_ATOMS: atom_id res chain seq x y z
N MET A 1 -67.43 39.10 31.08
CA MET A 1 -66.28 39.81 31.68
C MET A 1 -65.05 38.95 31.47
N SER A 2 -63.99 39.62 31.02
CA SER A 2 -62.72 39.19 30.44
C SER A 2 -61.94 38.07 31.16
N ASN A 3 -61.18 37.28 30.39
CA ASN A 3 -59.71 37.31 30.53
C ASN A 3 -58.98 36.57 29.39
N ILE A 4 -58.36 37.37 28.51
CA ILE A 4 -57.30 36.95 27.60
C ILE A 4 -56.03 37.65 28.07
N ALA A 5 -55.00 36.91 28.49
CA ALA A 5 -53.57 37.31 28.49
C ALA A 5 -52.73 36.22 29.18
N SER A 6 -51.51 35.87 28.80
CA SER A 6 -50.74 35.91 27.55
C SER A 6 -49.60 34.88 27.78
N PRO A 7 -49.17 34.09 26.79
CA PRO A 7 -48.11 33.11 27.02
C PRO A 7 -46.77 33.83 27.20
N ARG A 8 -46.19 33.75 28.40
CA ARG A 8 -44.84 34.24 28.71
C ARG A 8 -43.82 33.53 27.82
N ARG A 9 -43.35 34.22 26.77
CA ARG A 9 -42.34 33.72 25.83
C ARG A 9 -41.02 33.50 26.58
N ASN A 10 -40.73 32.24 26.87
CA ASN A 10 -39.62 31.82 27.70
C ASN A 10 -38.30 31.89 26.91
N ARG A 11 -37.75 33.09 26.82
CA ARG A 11 -36.47 33.47 26.16
C ARG A 11 -35.25 32.63 26.58
N PHE A 12 -35.35 31.88 27.68
CA PHE A 12 -34.32 30.94 28.13
C PHE A 12 -34.24 29.65 27.30
N ARG A 13 -35.30 29.29 26.54
CA ARG A 13 -35.29 28.04 25.73
C ARG A 13 -34.39 28.11 24.49
N LEU A 14 -34.09 29.31 23.96
CA LEU A 14 -33.25 29.43 22.77
C LEU A 14 -31.74 29.36 23.07
N ALA A 15 -31.29 29.75 24.27
CA ALA A 15 -29.85 29.79 24.58
C ALA A 15 -29.22 28.40 24.78
N ILE A 16 -30.01 27.41 25.22
CA ILE A 16 -29.54 26.05 25.49
C ILE A 16 -29.31 25.25 24.19
N LEU A 17 -30.03 25.59 23.11
CA LEU A 17 -29.95 24.89 21.83
C LEU A 17 -28.67 25.19 21.01
N LEU A 18 -27.91 26.23 21.36
CA LEU A 18 -26.69 26.63 20.63
C LEU A 18 -25.37 26.31 21.36
N LEU A 19 -25.40 25.97 22.66
CA LEU A 19 -24.19 25.65 23.44
C LEU A 19 -23.88 24.13 23.48
N LEU A 20 -24.90 23.28 23.32
CA LEU A 20 -24.76 21.82 23.28
C LEU A 20 -23.94 21.27 22.09
N PRO A 21 -24.07 21.75 20.84
CA PRO A 21 -23.29 21.21 19.73
C PRO A 21 -21.81 21.61 19.76
N ALA A 22 -21.45 22.72 20.43
CA ALA A 22 -20.07 23.20 20.50
C ALA A 22 -19.21 22.43 21.52
N LEU A 23 -19.82 21.88 22.59
CA LEU A 23 -19.09 21.15 23.63
C LEU A 23 -18.81 19.68 23.27
N LEU A 24 -19.58 19.08 22.37
CA LEU A 24 -19.34 17.71 21.88
C LEU A 24 -18.36 17.62 20.70
N LEU A 25 -18.08 18.74 20.01
CA LEU A 25 -17.20 18.76 18.85
C LEU A 25 -15.75 18.24 19.08
N PRO A 26 -15.09 18.47 20.24
CA PRO A 26 -13.73 17.94 20.44
C PRO A 26 -13.67 16.43 20.68
N LEU A 27 -14.79 15.75 21.00
CA LEU A 27 -14.82 14.30 21.24
C LEU A 27 -14.81 13.46 19.95
N LEU A 28 -15.06 14.07 18.79
CA LEU A 28 -14.97 13.40 17.48
C LEU A 28 -13.56 13.43 16.89
N ARG A 29 -12.58 14.07 17.54
CA ARG A 29 -11.19 14.11 17.06
C ARG A 29 -10.44 12.89 17.53
N THR A 30 -10.74 11.72 16.96
CA THR A 30 -9.88 10.55 17.10
C THR A 30 -8.50 10.93 16.58
N PRO A 31 -7.40 10.79 17.35
CA PRO A 31 -6.08 10.86 16.76
C PRO A 31 -6.06 9.80 15.68
N ALA A 32 -5.82 10.20 14.43
CA ALA A 32 -5.52 9.23 13.38
C ALA A 32 -4.40 8.36 13.95
N ASN A 33 -4.68 7.09 14.20
CA ASN A 33 -3.68 6.12 14.57
C ASN A 33 -2.74 6.03 13.37
N VAL A 34 -1.73 6.89 13.34
CA VAL A 34 -0.60 6.80 12.43
C VAL A 34 0.19 5.61 12.94
N VAL A 35 -0.21 4.43 12.50
CA VAL A 35 0.63 3.24 12.61
C VAL A 35 1.93 3.62 11.93
N ALA A 36 2.98 3.82 12.73
CA ALA A 36 4.31 4.13 12.21
C ALA A 36 4.64 3.06 11.17
N ALA A 37 5.00 3.49 9.96
CA ALA A 37 5.41 2.56 8.92
C ALA A 37 6.53 1.67 9.48
N PRO A 38 6.49 0.34 9.24
CA PRO A 38 7.55 -0.54 9.72
C PRO A 38 8.91 -0.02 9.24
N PRO A 39 9.97 -0.18 10.06
CA PRO A 39 11.30 0.31 9.71
C PRO A 39 11.70 -0.25 8.34
N ARG A 40 12.22 0.64 7.48
CA ARG A 40 12.73 0.25 6.16
C ARG A 40 13.85 -0.75 6.40
N GLN A 41 13.66 -1.99 5.96
CA GLN A 41 14.69 -3.01 6.02
C GLN A 41 15.74 -2.67 4.95
N GLU A 42 16.77 -1.93 5.33
CA GLU A 42 17.88 -1.64 4.45
C GLU A 42 18.81 -2.87 4.40
N PRO A 43 19.22 -3.34 3.20
CA PRO A 43 20.13 -4.47 3.12
C PRO A 43 21.43 -4.13 3.87
N PRO A 44 22.02 -5.10 4.59
CA PRO A 44 23.20 -4.88 5.43
C PRO A 44 24.46 -4.50 4.63
N ARG A 45 24.41 -4.57 3.30
CA ARG A 45 25.48 -4.23 2.36
C ARG A 45 24.88 -3.64 1.09
N THR A 46 25.66 -2.83 0.40
CA THR A 46 25.32 -2.35 -0.95
C THR A 46 25.12 -3.53 -1.89
N PRO A 47 23.99 -3.60 -2.63
CA PRO A 47 23.75 -4.65 -3.61
C PRO A 47 24.81 -4.65 -4.73
N SER A 48 25.25 -5.84 -5.15
CA SER A 48 26.15 -5.99 -6.30
C SER A 48 25.35 -6.24 -7.58
N VAL A 49 25.47 -5.33 -8.54
CA VAL A 49 24.82 -5.45 -9.85
C VAL A 49 25.33 -6.68 -10.61
N THR A 50 26.64 -6.95 -10.57
CA THR A 50 27.23 -8.12 -11.23
C THR A 50 26.70 -9.43 -10.67
N ARG A 51 26.60 -9.55 -9.33
CA ARG A 51 26.00 -10.73 -8.69
C ARG A 51 24.51 -10.85 -9.05
N GLY A 52 23.78 -9.74 -9.01
CA GLY A 52 22.36 -9.70 -9.38
C GLY A 52 22.11 -10.14 -10.82
N ALA A 53 22.96 -9.71 -11.77
CA ALA A 53 22.87 -10.12 -13.17
C ALA A 53 23.09 -11.62 -13.37
N ALA A 54 24.06 -12.22 -12.67
CA ALA A 54 24.28 -13.67 -12.72
C ALA A 54 23.06 -14.44 -12.18
N LEU A 55 22.55 -14.03 -11.01
CA LEU A 55 21.35 -14.64 -10.42
C LEU A 55 20.12 -14.49 -11.33
N TRP A 56 19.96 -13.33 -11.97
CA TRP A 56 18.87 -13.07 -12.89
C TRP A 56 18.86 -14.04 -14.07
N LEU A 57 20.01 -14.22 -14.72
CA LEU A 57 20.13 -15.11 -15.88
C LEU A 57 19.87 -16.57 -15.51
N GLU A 58 20.35 -17.01 -14.35
CA GLU A 58 20.19 -18.38 -13.89
C GLU A 58 18.75 -18.71 -13.44
N ASN A 59 18.08 -17.75 -12.78
CA ASN A 59 16.86 -18.04 -12.02
C ASN A 59 15.60 -17.34 -12.55
N CYS A 60 15.73 -16.13 -13.10
CA CYS A 60 14.61 -15.25 -13.40
C CYS A 60 14.31 -15.18 -14.91
N ALA A 61 15.37 -15.14 -15.73
CA ALA A 61 15.30 -14.97 -17.17
C ALA A 61 14.47 -16.03 -17.92
N PRO A 62 14.38 -17.31 -17.50
CA PRO A 62 13.53 -18.28 -18.17
C PRO A 62 12.06 -17.85 -18.30
N CYS A 63 11.55 -17.09 -17.33
CA CYS A 63 10.20 -16.52 -17.38
C CYS A 63 10.22 -15.04 -17.75
N HIS A 64 11.08 -14.23 -17.15
CA HIS A 64 11.05 -12.76 -17.30
C HIS A 64 11.86 -12.22 -18.49
N GLY A 65 12.60 -13.06 -19.21
CA GLY A 65 13.49 -12.64 -20.29
C GLY A 65 14.84 -12.14 -19.79
N THR A 66 15.85 -12.16 -20.66
CA THR A 66 17.21 -11.71 -20.31
C THR A 66 17.26 -10.21 -20.01
N THR A 67 16.40 -9.43 -20.65
CA THR A 67 16.27 -7.97 -20.49
C THR A 67 15.21 -7.56 -19.46
N GLY A 68 14.42 -8.51 -18.95
CA GLY A 68 13.31 -8.22 -18.05
C GLY A 68 12.03 -7.74 -18.74
N ALA A 69 11.89 -7.94 -20.04
CA ALA A 69 10.70 -7.53 -20.81
C ALA A 69 9.48 -8.47 -20.61
N GLY A 70 9.59 -9.50 -19.75
CA GLY A 70 8.51 -10.47 -19.53
C GLY A 70 8.33 -11.45 -20.70
N ASP A 71 9.35 -11.59 -21.54
CA ASP A 71 9.36 -12.33 -22.80
C ASP A 71 10.28 -13.57 -22.75
N GLY A 72 10.49 -14.13 -21.56
CA GLY A 72 11.29 -15.34 -21.39
C GLY A 72 10.73 -16.52 -22.18
N PRO A 73 11.55 -17.55 -22.47
CA PRO A 73 11.15 -18.70 -23.28
C PRO A 73 9.90 -19.43 -22.76
N THR A 74 9.60 -19.35 -21.46
CA THR A 74 8.38 -19.95 -20.88
C THR A 74 7.21 -18.98 -20.78
N ALA A 75 7.42 -17.67 -21.00
CA ALA A 75 6.42 -16.62 -20.75
C ALA A 75 5.10 -16.85 -21.50
N ALA A 76 5.18 -17.27 -22.77
CA ALA A 76 4.00 -17.53 -23.60
C ALA A 76 3.15 -18.72 -23.12
N SER A 77 3.71 -19.60 -22.29
CA SER A 77 3.01 -20.76 -21.72
C SER A 77 2.38 -20.49 -20.35
N LEU A 78 2.66 -19.34 -19.75
CA LEU A 78 2.13 -18.97 -18.43
C LEU A 78 0.72 -18.37 -18.58
N GLN A 79 -0.18 -18.76 -17.67
CA GLN A 79 -1.53 -18.19 -17.59
C GLN A 79 -1.50 -16.67 -17.31
N PHE A 80 -0.49 -16.21 -16.58
CA PHE A 80 -0.30 -14.81 -16.26
C PHE A 80 1.04 -14.35 -16.82
N PRO A 81 1.06 -13.28 -17.64
CA PRO A 81 2.31 -12.77 -18.18
C PRO A 81 3.21 -12.28 -17.03
N PRO A 82 4.51 -12.59 -17.07
CA PRO A 82 5.47 -12.00 -16.16
C PRO A 82 5.47 -10.47 -16.30
N ALA A 83 5.87 -9.77 -15.24
CA ALA A 83 6.00 -8.32 -15.27
C ALA A 83 7.05 -7.89 -16.31
N ASP A 84 6.69 -6.90 -17.12
CA ASP A 84 7.64 -6.11 -17.91
C ASP A 84 8.30 -5.06 -17.00
N PHE A 85 9.62 -5.15 -16.90
CA PHE A 85 10.46 -4.23 -16.14
C PHE A 85 11.04 -3.10 -17.01
N THR A 86 10.83 -3.15 -18.32
CA THR A 86 11.23 -2.11 -19.28
C THR A 86 10.18 -1.00 -19.41
N ASP A 87 8.93 -1.25 -19.00
CA ASP A 87 7.90 -0.22 -18.84
C ASP A 87 8.28 0.76 -17.72
N VAL A 88 8.65 1.98 -18.14
CA VAL A 88 9.12 3.06 -17.26
C VAL A 88 8.02 3.54 -16.30
N GLU A 89 6.77 3.64 -16.75
CA GLU A 89 5.70 4.14 -15.89
C GLU A 89 5.34 3.09 -14.83
N ALA A 90 5.27 1.81 -15.22
CA ALA A 90 5.08 0.73 -14.27
C ALA A 90 6.27 0.60 -13.30
N ALA A 91 7.51 0.79 -13.77
CA ALA A 91 8.71 0.76 -12.94
C ALA A 91 8.70 1.85 -11.86
N ARG A 92 8.26 3.07 -12.19
CA ARG A 92 8.14 4.19 -11.25
C ARG A 92 7.15 3.93 -10.11
N ALA A 93 6.11 3.14 -10.36
CA ALA A 93 5.13 2.76 -9.33
C ALA A 93 5.65 1.68 -8.36
N ARG A 94 6.80 1.05 -8.63
CA ARG A 94 7.35 -0.03 -7.80
C ARG A 94 8.26 0.53 -6.72
N THR A 95 8.32 -0.20 -5.60
CA THR A 95 9.26 0.08 -4.51
C THR A 95 10.26 -1.07 -4.37
N LEU A 96 11.49 -0.75 -3.97
CA LEU A 96 12.53 -1.76 -3.73
C LEU A 96 12.09 -2.78 -2.67
N THR A 97 11.43 -2.32 -1.61
CA THR A 97 10.86 -3.22 -0.59
C THR A 97 9.77 -4.12 -1.18
N GLY A 98 8.87 -3.59 -2.01
CA GLY A 98 7.84 -4.39 -2.67
C GLY A 98 8.41 -5.45 -3.60
N MET A 99 9.43 -5.09 -4.39
CA MET A 99 10.16 -6.04 -5.24
C MET A 99 10.87 -7.11 -4.42
N PHE A 100 11.59 -6.72 -3.37
CA PHE A 100 12.28 -7.65 -2.46
C PHE A 100 11.30 -8.63 -1.81
N THR A 101 10.19 -8.15 -1.27
CA THR A 101 9.14 -9.00 -0.69
C THR A 101 8.55 -9.94 -1.73
N THR A 102 8.30 -9.46 -2.96
CA THR A 102 7.77 -10.28 -4.05
C THR A 102 8.74 -11.41 -4.43
N ILE A 103 10.04 -11.13 -4.49
CA ILE A 103 11.07 -12.15 -4.77
C ILE A 103 11.16 -13.14 -3.61
N LYS A 104 11.21 -12.63 -2.37
CA LYS A 104 11.39 -13.45 -1.18
C LYS A 104 10.23 -14.43 -0.97
N GLU A 105 9.01 -13.90 -0.98
CA GLU A 105 7.78 -14.65 -0.66
C GLU A 105 7.11 -15.27 -1.90
N GLY A 106 7.49 -14.84 -3.10
CA GLY A 106 6.85 -15.25 -4.35
C GLY A 106 5.45 -14.67 -4.53
N ARG A 107 4.82 -15.01 -5.67
CA ARG A 107 3.42 -14.78 -5.98
C ARG A 107 2.84 -16.06 -6.56
N MET A 108 2.57 -17.03 -5.70
CA MET A 108 2.12 -18.36 -6.13
C MET A 108 0.75 -18.32 -6.84
N ASP A 109 -0.08 -17.32 -6.54
CA ASP A 109 -1.32 -17.04 -7.28
C ASP A 109 -1.07 -16.65 -8.74
N ARG A 110 0.16 -16.23 -9.08
CA ARG A 110 0.62 -15.90 -10.44
C ARG A 110 1.78 -16.78 -10.90
N PHE A 111 1.95 -17.95 -10.29
CA PHE A 111 3.01 -18.91 -10.63
C PHE A 111 4.45 -18.38 -10.51
N MET A 112 4.69 -17.36 -9.69
CA MET A 112 6.04 -16.93 -9.34
C MET A 112 6.47 -17.59 -8.03
N PRO A 113 7.49 -18.48 -8.04
CA PRO A 113 7.91 -19.20 -6.84
C PRO A 113 8.62 -18.30 -5.81
N PRO A 114 8.61 -18.66 -4.51
CA PRO A 114 9.40 -17.98 -3.49
C PRO A 114 10.90 -18.30 -3.62
N TRP A 115 11.73 -17.28 -3.41
CA TRP A 115 13.19 -17.40 -3.48
C TRP A 115 13.90 -17.22 -2.14
N GLY A 116 13.20 -16.86 -1.06
CA GLY A 116 13.79 -16.56 0.24
C GLY A 116 14.59 -17.71 0.88
N ALA A 117 14.29 -18.96 0.51
CA ALA A 117 15.05 -20.14 0.96
C ALA A 117 16.15 -20.59 -0.03
N ARG A 118 16.20 -19.99 -1.23
CA ARG A 118 17.09 -20.38 -2.34
C ARG A 118 18.20 -19.35 -2.61
N LEU A 119 17.94 -18.08 -2.36
CA LEU A 119 18.87 -16.96 -2.61
C LEU A 119 19.27 -16.30 -1.29
N SER A 120 20.53 -15.82 -1.19
CA SER A 120 21.08 -15.15 0.00
C SER A 120 21.91 -13.90 -0.31
#